data_AF-A0A954CB37-F1
#
_entry.id   AF-A0A954CB37-F1
#
_cell.length_a   1.000
_cell.length_b   1.000
_cell.length_c   1.000
_cell.angle_alpha   90.00
_cell.angle_beta   90.00
_cell.angle_gamma   90.00
#
_symmetry.space_group_name_H-M   'P 1'
#
loop_
_entity.id
_entity.type
_entity.pdbx_description
1 polymer ?
#
loop_
_entity_poly.entity_id
_entity_poly.type
_entity_poly.pdbx_seq_one_letter_code
_entity_poly.pdbx_strand_id
1 'polypeptide(L)'
;MADVTLQKSGGHRANGHDANAAVAATCRDTANIAGKAVAWITDNPDKVRQEQSALLREFRKFSTAARKLEAAVHRPMCVGVFGPSQAGKSYLISALARQGTAPLIAEFDGVPDGLDFVREINPEGGQESTGLVTRFTIRRERSPNGYPVALRLLSQTDVIKILGNTFFSDCDLSEEEIPSPQK
;
A
#
# COMPACT_ATOMS: atom_id res chain seq x y z
N MET A 1 9.31 2.22 1.75
CA MET A 1 8.64 3.36 1.08
C MET A 1 8.56 4.46 2.11
N ALA A 2 9.11 5.63 1.79
CA ALA A 2 9.02 6.81 2.65
C ALA A 2 7.90 7.70 2.11
N ASP A 3 7.00 8.12 3.00
CA ASP A 3 5.92 9.05 2.67
C ASP A 3 6.41 10.47 2.96
N VAL A 4 6.31 11.33 1.95
CA VAL A 4 6.69 12.74 2.02
C VAL A 4 5.42 13.57 2.21
N THR A 5 5.33 14.28 3.35
CA THR A 5 4.16 15.10 3.62
C THR A 5 4.28 16.46 2.96
N LEU A 6 3.20 16.91 2.31
CA LEU A 6 3.12 18.18 1.60
C LEU A 6 2.27 19.20 2.36
N GLN A 7 2.72 20.45 2.34
CA GLN A 7 1.94 21.60 2.79
C GLN A 7 0.87 21.95 1.74
N LYS A 8 -0.43 21.90 2.11
CA LYS A 8 -1.52 22.33 1.22
C LYS A 8 -2.41 23.34 1.93
N SER A 9 -2.54 24.54 1.36
CA SER A 9 -3.54 25.53 1.80
C SER A 9 -4.92 25.17 1.22
N GLY A 10 -5.91 24.97 2.10
CA GLY A 10 -7.35 24.93 1.78
C GLY A 10 -7.86 23.82 0.85
N GLY A 11 -8.75 22.95 1.34
CA GLY A 11 -9.47 22.00 0.47
C GLY A 11 -10.59 21.23 1.16
N HIS A 12 -11.81 21.41 0.64
CA HIS A 12 -13.11 20.87 1.04
C HIS A 12 -13.13 19.33 1.16
N ARG A 13 -13.56 18.79 2.32
CA ARG A 13 -13.39 17.37 2.72
C ARG A 13 -14.66 16.62 3.20
N ALA A 14 -15.87 17.10 2.93
CA ALA A 14 -17.06 16.54 3.59
C ALA A 14 -17.62 15.24 2.95
N ASN A 15 -17.92 15.21 1.64
CA ASN A 15 -18.80 14.16 1.08
C ASN A 15 -18.23 12.74 0.92
N GLY A 16 -16.91 12.56 0.74
CA GLY A 16 -16.33 11.22 0.51
C GLY A 16 -16.16 10.39 1.79
N HIS A 17 -16.18 11.04 2.96
CA HIS A 17 -15.89 10.39 4.24
C HIS A 17 -17.06 9.52 4.71
N ASP A 18 -18.29 9.97 4.46
CA ASP A 18 -19.52 9.27 4.87
C ASP A 18 -19.80 8.03 4.02
N ALA A 19 -19.56 8.10 2.71
CA ALA A 19 -19.70 6.95 1.81
C ALA A 19 -18.70 5.84 2.16
N ASN A 20 -17.43 6.20 2.43
CA ASN A 20 -16.42 5.24 2.86
C ASN A 20 -16.76 4.63 4.22
N ALA A 21 -17.26 5.43 5.17
CA ALA A 21 -17.69 4.91 6.46
C ALA A 21 -18.81 3.87 6.33
N ALA A 22 -19.80 4.12 5.46
CA ALA A 22 -20.88 3.18 5.19
C ALA A 22 -20.36 1.86 4.59
N VAL A 23 -19.50 1.92 3.56
CA VAL A 23 -18.92 0.71 2.95
C VAL A 23 -18.08 -0.07 3.96
N ALA A 24 -17.28 0.61 4.79
CA ALA A 24 -16.49 -0.04 5.84
C ALA A 24 -17.38 -0.76 6.86
N ALA A 25 -18.49 -0.13 7.28
CA ALA A 25 -19.47 -0.75 8.17
C ALA A 25 -20.09 -2.01 7.55
N THR A 26 -20.56 -1.94 6.30
CA THR A 26 -21.14 -3.09 5.59
C THR A 26 -20.13 -4.24 5.44
N CYS A 27 -18.86 -3.94 5.14
CA CYS A 27 -17.81 -4.95 5.07
C CYS A 27 -17.58 -5.63 6.43
N ARG A 28 -17.53 -4.85 7.51
CA ARG A 28 -17.36 -5.36 8.87
C ARG A 28 -18.52 -6.28 9.27
N ASP A 29 -19.74 -5.85 9.01
CA ASP A 29 -20.96 -6.64 9.31
C ASP A 29 -20.99 -7.94 8.51
N THR A 30 -20.64 -7.88 7.23
CA THR A 30 -20.53 -9.07 6.37
C THR A 30 -19.49 -10.06 6.92
N ALA A 31 -18.31 -9.57 7.33
CA ALA A 31 -17.27 -10.41 7.91
C ALA A 31 -17.72 -11.07 9.23
N ASN A 32 -18.46 -10.33 10.06
CA ASN A 32 -19.01 -10.80 11.32
C ASN A 32 -20.10 -11.85 11.12
N ILE A 33 -21.06 -11.61 10.22
CA ILE A 33 -22.14 -12.55 9.90
C ILE A 33 -21.56 -13.83 9.29
N ALA A 34 -20.60 -13.71 8.37
CA ALA A 34 -19.92 -14.88 7.81
C ALA A 34 -19.17 -15.69 8.88
N GLY A 35 -18.54 -15.03 9.86
CA GLY A 35 -17.93 -15.68 11.02
C GLY A 35 -18.95 -16.42 11.90
N LYS A 36 -20.11 -15.81 12.17
CA LYS A 36 -21.22 -16.45 12.89
C LYS A 36 -21.78 -17.65 12.13
N ALA A 37 -21.90 -17.56 10.81
CA ALA A 37 -22.32 -18.68 9.97
C ALA A 37 -21.32 -19.84 10.04
N VAL A 38 -20.02 -19.56 9.99
CA VAL A 38 -18.96 -20.58 10.18
C VAL A 38 -19.13 -21.28 11.52
N ALA A 39 -19.28 -20.53 12.62
CA ALA A 39 -19.47 -21.10 13.96
C ALA A 39 -20.74 -21.98 14.01
N TRP A 40 -21.86 -21.48 13.50
CA TRP A 40 -23.12 -22.23 13.47
C TRP A 40 -23.01 -23.53 12.65
N ILE A 41 -22.37 -23.48 11.47
CA ILE A 41 -22.14 -24.67 10.62
C ILE A 41 -21.25 -25.69 11.33
N THR A 42 -20.25 -25.22 12.08
CA THR A 42 -19.38 -26.08 12.89
C THR A 42 -20.16 -26.74 14.03
N ASP A 43 -21.06 -26.01 14.69
CA ASP A 43 -21.87 -26.52 15.81
C ASP A 43 -23.07 -27.39 15.38
N ASN A 44 -23.43 -27.38 14.10
CA ASN A 44 -24.62 -28.07 13.57
C ASN A 44 -24.28 -29.01 12.39
N PRO A 45 -23.32 -29.94 12.51
CA PRO A 45 -22.89 -30.80 11.40
C PRO A 45 -24.05 -31.62 10.79
N ASP A 46 -24.99 -32.10 11.61
CA ASP A 46 -26.11 -32.95 11.18
C ASP A 46 -27.13 -32.24 10.28
N LYS A 47 -27.18 -30.90 10.35
CA LYS A 47 -28.11 -30.08 9.56
C LYS A 47 -27.58 -29.79 8.16
N VAL A 48 -26.26 -29.80 7.97
CA VAL A 48 -25.59 -29.42 6.72
C VAL A 48 -24.91 -30.59 6.02
N ARG A 49 -24.62 -31.67 6.75
CA ARG A 49 -24.18 -32.98 6.24
C ARG A 49 -23.08 -32.85 5.18
N GLN A 50 -23.35 -33.28 3.95
CA GLN A 50 -22.38 -33.35 2.86
C GLN A 50 -21.88 -31.97 2.40
N GLU A 51 -22.65 -30.90 2.63
CA GLU A 51 -22.30 -29.55 2.19
C GLU A 51 -21.42 -28.80 3.19
N GLN A 52 -21.20 -29.34 4.38
CA GLN A 52 -20.50 -28.64 5.47
C GLN A 52 -19.14 -28.09 5.03
N SER A 53 -18.34 -28.92 4.35
CA SER A 53 -16.99 -28.52 3.91
C SER A 53 -17.02 -27.40 2.85
N ALA A 54 -17.98 -27.44 1.93
CA ALA A 54 -18.15 -26.43 0.89
C ALA A 54 -18.60 -25.10 1.50
N LEU A 55 -19.60 -25.13 2.38
CA LEU A 55 -20.13 -23.94 3.04
C LEU A 55 -19.10 -23.30 3.98
N LEU A 56 -18.36 -24.09 4.77
CA LEU A 56 -17.27 -23.58 5.59
C LEU A 56 -16.21 -22.86 4.75
N ARG A 57 -15.83 -23.43 3.60
CA ARG A 57 -14.88 -22.81 2.68
C ARG A 57 -15.42 -21.48 2.13
N GLU A 58 -16.69 -21.46 1.73
CA GLU A 58 -17.33 -20.30 1.13
C GLU A 58 -17.48 -19.14 2.13
N PHE A 59 -18.03 -19.39 3.33
CA PHE A 59 -18.16 -18.35 4.35
C PHE A 59 -16.81 -17.83 4.87
N ARG A 60 -15.78 -18.69 4.95
CA ARG A 60 -14.40 -18.23 5.23
C ARG A 60 -13.86 -17.32 4.13
N LYS A 61 -14.16 -17.63 2.86
CA LYS A 61 -13.80 -16.77 1.71
C LYS A 61 -14.53 -15.43 1.79
N PHE A 62 -15.83 -15.41 2.10
CA PHE A 62 -16.59 -14.17 2.28
C PHE A 62 -16.03 -13.32 3.42
N SER A 63 -15.76 -13.91 4.58
CA SER A 63 -15.16 -13.19 5.71
C SER A 63 -13.79 -12.59 5.34
N THR A 64 -12.95 -13.36 4.64
CA THR A 64 -11.65 -12.88 4.18
C THR A 64 -11.77 -11.75 3.16
N ALA A 65 -12.67 -11.86 2.19
CA ALA A 65 -12.90 -10.84 1.17
C ALA A 65 -13.44 -9.54 1.79
N ALA A 66 -14.43 -9.65 2.69
CA ALA A 66 -15.02 -8.50 3.37
C ALA A 66 -13.99 -7.75 4.23
N ARG A 67 -13.12 -8.46 4.98
CA ARG A 67 -12.02 -7.83 5.72
C ARG A 67 -11.01 -7.14 4.82
N LYS A 68 -10.70 -7.71 3.65
CA LYS A 68 -9.80 -7.08 2.66
C LYS A 68 -10.42 -5.80 2.09
N LEU A 69 -11.72 -5.79 1.83
CA LEU A 69 -12.44 -4.62 1.32
C LEU A 69 -12.52 -3.52 2.38
N GLU A 70 -12.86 -3.86 3.64
CA GLU A 70 -12.83 -2.91 4.76
C GLU A 70 -11.45 -2.25 4.88
N ALA A 71 -10.38 -3.06 4.86
CA ALA A 71 -9.02 -2.54 4.91
C ALA A 71 -8.68 -1.64 3.71
N ALA A 72 -9.24 -1.92 2.53
CA ALA A 72 -9.01 -1.10 1.34
C ALA A 72 -9.72 0.26 1.41
N VAL A 73 -10.91 0.34 1.99
CA VAL A 73 -11.67 1.59 2.16
C VAL A 73 -10.93 2.60 3.04
N HIS A 74 -10.18 2.11 4.03
CA HIS A 74 -9.37 2.97 4.90
C HIS A 74 -8.02 3.40 4.29
N ARG A 75 -7.66 2.86 3.12
CA ARG A 75 -6.42 3.26 2.44
C ARG A 75 -6.65 4.57 1.69
N PRO A 76 -5.72 5.55 1.81
CA PRO A 76 -5.77 6.73 0.97
C PRO A 76 -5.75 6.35 -0.51
N MET A 77 -6.63 6.97 -1.29
CA MET A 77 -6.58 6.87 -2.75
C MET A 77 -5.24 7.39 -3.25
N CYS A 78 -4.63 6.69 -4.20
CA CYS A 78 -3.35 7.09 -4.78
C CYS A 78 -3.34 6.93 -6.30
N VAL A 79 -2.63 7.82 -6.98
CA VAL A 79 -2.32 7.74 -8.40
C VAL A 79 -0.84 7.43 -8.54
N GLY A 80 -0.50 6.46 -9.41
CA GLY A 80 0.88 6.13 -9.75
C GLY A 80 1.20 6.59 -11.16
N VAL A 81 2.38 7.20 -11.35
CA VAL A 81 2.89 7.62 -12.67
C VAL A 81 4.13 6.78 -12.99
N PHE A 82 4.07 6.05 -14.10
CA PHE A 82 5.11 5.12 -14.54
C PHE A 82 5.56 5.48 -15.97
N GLY A 83 6.83 5.22 -16.28
CA GLY A 83 7.41 5.50 -17.60
C GLY A 83 8.94 5.47 -17.57
N PRO A 84 9.59 5.54 -18.75
CA PRO A 84 11.05 5.48 -18.89
C PRO A 84 11.77 6.45 -17.96
N SER A 85 13.00 6.10 -17.55
CA SER A 85 13.83 7.00 -16.75
C SER A 85 13.94 8.38 -17.42
N GLN A 86 13.97 9.43 -16.61
CA GLN A 86 14.11 10.83 -17.08
C GLN A 86 13.00 11.38 -17.99
N ALA A 87 11.86 10.68 -18.16
CA ALA A 87 10.71 11.19 -18.90
C ALA A 87 9.93 12.34 -18.21
N GLY A 88 10.54 13.07 -17.25
CA GLY A 88 9.89 14.18 -16.56
C GLY A 88 8.80 13.79 -15.54
N LYS A 89 8.74 12.53 -15.11
CA LYS A 89 7.71 12.03 -14.16
C LYS A 89 7.65 12.85 -12.86
N SER A 90 8.80 13.13 -12.25
CA SER A 90 8.90 13.94 -11.03
C SER A 90 8.40 15.37 -11.25
N TYR A 91 8.62 15.93 -12.45
CA TYR A 91 8.12 17.25 -12.84
C TYR A 91 6.59 17.25 -13.03
N LEU A 92 6.03 16.21 -13.64
CA LEU A 92 4.57 16.07 -13.76
C LEU A 92 3.91 15.95 -12.38
N ILE A 93 4.47 15.14 -11.49
CA ILE A 93 3.97 14.99 -10.12
C ILE A 93 4.08 16.32 -9.37
N SER A 94 5.19 17.05 -9.50
CA SER A 94 5.34 18.34 -8.83
C SER A 94 4.37 19.39 -9.38
N ALA A 95 4.09 19.40 -10.68
CA ALA A 95 3.07 20.27 -11.29
C ALA A 95 1.66 19.95 -10.79
N LEU A 96 1.31 18.67 -10.58
CA LEU A 96 0.02 18.25 -10.03
C LEU A 96 -0.12 18.54 -8.53
N ALA A 97 0.99 18.50 -7.79
CA ALA A 97 0.99 18.63 -6.34
C ALA A 97 1.17 20.09 -5.86
N ARG A 98 1.81 20.95 -6.65
CA ARG A 98 2.07 22.36 -6.28
C ARG A 98 0.83 23.24 -6.38
N GLN A 99 0.82 24.32 -5.62
CA GLN A 99 -0.19 25.38 -5.74
C GLN A 99 0.31 26.45 -6.72
N GLY A 100 -0.27 26.47 -7.93
CA GLY A 100 0.11 27.42 -8.97
C GLY A 100 1.57 27.23 -9.43
N THR A 101 2.41 28.24 -9.19
CA THR A 101 3.85 28.23 -9.53
C THR A 101 4.76 28.02 -8.33
N ALA A 102 4.21 27.83 -7.12
CA ALA A 102 5.00 27.63 -5.91
C ALA A 102 5.84 26.34 -5.98
N PRO A 103 7.02 26.29 -5.35
CA PRO A 103 7.80 25.06 -5.24
C PRO A 103 7.04 23.99 -4.45
N LEU A 104 7.38 22.72 -4.71
CA LEU A 104 6.80 21.60 -3.97
C LEU A 104 7.58 21.39 -2.68
N ILE A 105 7.05 21.89 -1.57
CA ILE A 105 7.70 21.82 -0.26
C ILE A 105 7.27 20.56 0.50
N ALA A 106 8.27 19.78 0.90
CA ALA A 106 8.17 18.63 1.78
C ALA A 106 8.33 19.08 3.24
N GLU A 107 7.35 18.76 4.06
CA GLU A 107 7.35 19.05 5.50
C GLU A 107 8.07 17.95 6.28
N PHE A 108 9.02 18.35 7.11
CA PHE A 108 9.76 17.49 8.03
C PHE A 108 9.77 18.11 9.43
N ASP A 109 9.55 17.29 10.46
CA ASP A 109 9.59 17.77 11.85
C ASP A 109 10.98 18.35 12.18
N GLY A 110 11.02 19.57 12.71
CA GLY A 110 12.28 20.24 13.06
C GLY A 110 13.04 20.88 11.89
N VAL A 111 12.47 20.88 10.68
CA VAL A 111 12.99 21.65 9.52
C VAL A 111 12.08 22.85 9.27
N PRO A 112 12.49 24.06 9.71
CA PRO A 112 11.75 25.29 9.39
C PRO A 112 11.62 25.44 7.87
N ASP A 113 10.45 25.87 7.39
CA ASP A 113 10.13 26.10 5.98
C ASP A 113 10.13 24.87 5.06
N GLY A 114 10.49 23.68 5.56
CA GLY A 114 10.51 22.44 4.79
C GLY A 114 11.63 22.37 3.75
N LEU A 115 11.61 21.35 2.88
CA LEU A 115 12.60 21.13 1.83
C LEU A 115 11.95 21.16 0.43
N ASP A 116 12.58 21.80 -0.55
CA ASP A 116 12.13 21.73 -1.95
C ASP A 116 12.42 20.34 -2.52
N PHE A 117 11.35 19.62 -2.89
CA PHE A 117 11.49 18.26 -3.39
C PHE A 117 12.38 18.16 -4.64
N VAL A 118 12.22 19.07 -5.61
CA VAL A 118 12.95 18.99 -6.89
C VAL A 118 14.41 19.39 -6.69
N ARG A 119 14.68 20.36 -5.82
CA ARG A 119 16.06 20.87 -5.63
C ARG A 119 16.86 20.05 -4.62
N GLU A 120 16.23 19.59 -3.55
CA GLU A 120 16.94 19.05 -2.38
C GLU A 120 16.75 17.54 -2.20
N ILE A 121 15.60 16.99 -2.60
CA ILE A 121 15.29 15.56 -2.39
C ILE A 121 15.54 14.74 -3.67
N ASN A 122 15.19 15.28 -4.83
CA ASN A 122 15.34 14.63 -6.13
C ASN A 122 15.90 15.59 -7.20
N PRO A 123 17.17 16.02 -7.07
CA PRO A 123 17.81 16.93 -8.01
C PRO A 123 17.98 16.34 -9.41
N GLU A 124 17.96 17.21 -10.41
CA GLU A 124 18.25 16.85 -11.80
C GLU A 124 19.75 16.57 -12.00
N GLY A 125 20.11 15.51 -12.74
CA GLY A 125 21.49 15.32 -13.22
C GLY A 125 22.40 14.36 -12.42
N GLY A 126 21.88 13.54 -11.51
CA GLY A 126 22.64 12.43 -10.91
C GLY A 126 22.62 11.17 -11.78
N GLN A 127 23.78 10.51 -11.96
CA GLN A 127 23.94 9.30 -12.79
C GLN A 127 23.03 8.12 -12.40
N GLU A 128 22.41 8.17 -11.22
CA GLU A 128 21.27 7.32 -10.86
C GLU A 128 20.24 8.19 -10.14
N SER A 129 19.12 8.49 -10.81
CA SER A 129 17.95 9.06 -10.16
C SER A 129 17.49 8.07 -9.10
N THR A 130 17.60 8.50 -7.84
CA THR A 130 17.32 7.79 -6.59
C THR A 130 16.40 6.58 -6.76
N GLY A 131 16.87 5.38 -6.40
CA GLY A 131 16.08 4.12 -6.34
C GLY A 131 14.96 4.12 -5.29
N LEU A 132 14.50 5.31 -4.89
CA LEU A 132 13.48 5.52 -3.89
C LEU A 132 12.15 5.87 -4.57
N VAL A 133 11.14 5.02 -4.36
CA VAL A 133 9.77 5.38 -4.68
C VAL A 133 9.28 6.41 -3.67
N THR A 134 9.06 7.64 -4.14
CA THR A 134 8.54 8.74 -3.32
C THR A 134 7.02 8.79 -3.41
N ARG A 135 6.34 8.70 -2.27
CA ARG A 135 4.90 8.98 -2.18
C ARG A 135 4.69 10.36 -1.58
N PHE A 136 3.94 11.20 -2.27
CA PHE A 136 3.46 12.46 -1.70
C PHE A 136 2.12 12.26 -1.00
N THR A 137 2.00 12.77 0.22
CA THR A 137 0.79 12.69 1.03
C THR A 137 0.49 14.03 1.69
N ILE A 138 -0.79 14.30 1.96
CA ILE A 138 -1.23 15.44 2.80
C ILE A 138 -1.55 14.98 4.23
N ARG A 139 -1.44 13.68 4.49
CA ARG A 139 -1.63 13.10 5.82
C ARG A 139 -0.25 13.01 6.46
N ARG A 140 -0.01 13.85 7.48
CA ARG A 140 1.20 13.76 8.31
C ARG A 140 1.26 12.41 9.01
N GLU A 141 2.38 11.73 8.86
CA GLU A 141 2.75 10.60 9.72
C GLU A 141 3.49 11.13 10.94
N ARG A 142 3.18 10.55 12.11
CA ARG A 142 3.85 10.94 13.35
C ARG A 142 5.25 10.35 13.36
N SER A 143 6.23 11.18 13.65
CA SER A 143 7.63 10.81 13.78
C SER A 143 8.11 11.07 15.21
N PRO A 144 9.04 10.27 15.77
CA PRO A 144 9.66 10.59 17.06
C PRO A 144 10.39 11.93 16.99
N ASN A 145 10.43 12.68 18.09
CA ASN A 145 11.12 13.96 18.14
C ASN A 145 12.60 13.80 17.74
N GLY A 146 13.08 14.63 16.81
CA GLY A 146 14.43 14.55 16.25
C GLY A 146 14.61 13.53 15.11
N TYR A 147 13.58 12.78 14.74
CA TYR A 147 13.62 11.76 13.68
C TYR A 147 12.50 11.98 12.65
N PRO A 148 12.64 12.97 11.75
CA PRO A 148 11.53 13.46 10.92
C PRO A 148 11.08 12.50 9.81
N VAL A 149 11.77 11.38 9.60
CA VAL A 149 11.46 10.41 8.54
C VAL A 149 10.93 9.13 9.17
N ALA A 150 9.64 8.87 8.94
CA ALA A 150 9.03 7.61 9.32
C ALA A 150 9.42 6.51 8.33
N LEU A 151 9.95 5.39 8.85
CA LEU A 151 10.29 4.22 8.06
C LEU A 151 9.32 3.08 8.36
N ARG A 152 8.72 2.51 7.30
CA ARG A 152 7.96 1.26 7.39
C ARG A 152 8.82 0.11 6.91
N LEU A 153 9.13 -0.80 7.83
CA LEU A 153 9.86 -2.04 7.52
C LEU A 153 8.97 -3.01 6.71
N LEU A 154 9.63 -3.85 5.92
CA LEU A 154 8.99 -4.98 5.26
C LEU A 154 8.56 -6.01 6.30
N SER A 155 7.35 -6.55 6.17
CA SER A 155 6.96 -7.71 6.95
C SER A 155 7.69 -8.96 6.46
N GLN A 156 7.75 -10.01 7.29
CA GLN A 156 8.28 -11.32 6.86
C GLN A 156 7.57 -11.82 5.60
N THR A 157 6.26 -11.62 5.50
CA THR A 157 5.48 -11.98 4.32
C THR A 157 5.87 -11.17 3.08
N ASP A 158 6.23 -9.89 3.23
CA ASP A 158 6.70 -9.07 2.11
C ASP A 158 8.04 -9.59 1.59
N VAL A 159 8.96 -9.95 2.48
CA VAL A 159 10.25 -10.55 2.12
C VAL A 159 10.05 -11.87 1.36
N ILE A 160 9.20 -12.77 1.87
CA ILE A 160 8.90 -14.04 1.21
C ILE A 160 8.34 -13.81 -0.20
N LYS A 161 7.43 -12.83 -0.36
CA LYS A 161 6.88 -12.50 -1.68
C LYS A 161 7.94 -11.96 -2.63
N ILE A 162 8.85 -11.12 -2.15
CA ILE A 162 9.94 -10.58 -2.97
C ILE A 162 10.83 -11.72 -3.45
N LEU A 163 11.29 -12.58 -2.54
CA LEU A 163 12.13 -13.73 -2.88
C LEU A 163 11.44 -14.67 -3.87
N GLY A 164 10.16 -14.99 -3.64
CA GLY A 164 9.38 -15.83 -4.55
C GLY A 164 9.22 -15.17 -5.92
N ASN A 165 8.90 -13.87 -5.97
CA ASN A 165 8.75 -13.15 -7.23
C ASN A 165 10.07 -13.12 -8.01
N THR A 166 11.19 -12.84 -7.35
CA THR A 166 12.52 -12.84 -7.96
C THR A 166 12.88 -14.21 -8.49
N PHE A 167 12.65 -15.28 -7.74
CA PHE A 167 12.87 -16.65 -8.23
C PHE A 167 12.06 -16.96 -9.49
N PHE A 168 10.79 -16.57 -9.55
CA PHE A 168 9.95 -16.86 -10.72
C PHE A 168 10.15 -15.92 -11.91
N SER A 169 10.59 -14.67 -11.67
CA SER A 169 10.63 -13.62 -12.71
C SER A 169 12.03 -13.35 -13.23
N ASP A 170 13.04 -13.58 -12.38
CA ASP A 170 14.43 -13.20 -12.65
C ASP A 170 15.36 -14.41 -12.76
N CYS A 171 14.98 -15.59 -12.23
CA CYS A 171 15.74 -16.82 -12.43
C CYS A 171 15.21 -17.59 -13.66
N ASP A 172 16.09 -17.89 -14.61
CA ASP A 172 15.79 -18.73 -15.74
C ASP A 172 16.02 -20.21 -15.37
N LEU A 173 14.95 -20.90 -14.98
CA LEU A 173 15.01 -22.32 -14.57
C LEU A 173 15.33 -23.27 -15.73
N SER A 174 15.47 -22.75 -16.94
CA SER A 174 15.87 -23.51 -18.12
C SER A 174 17.38 -23.82 -18.18
N GLU A 175 18.19 -23.14 -17.36
CA GLU A 175 19.66 -23.31 -17.30
C GLU A 175 20.16 -24.10 -16.07
N GLU A 176 19.27 -24.59 -15.20
CA GLU A 176 19.67 -25.36 -14.00
C GLU A 176 20.04 -26.80 -14.35
N GLU A 177 21.34 -27.08 -14.47
CA GLU A 177 21.87 -28.43 -14.60
C GLU A 177 21.68 -29.18 -13.26
N ILE A 178 20.83 -30.22 -13.26
CA ILE A 178 20.60 -31.06 -12.08
C ILE A 178 21.95 -31.68 -11.68
N PRO A 179 22.47 -31.43 -10.46
CA PRO A 179 23.75 -31.99 -10.06
C PRO A 179 23.67 -33.51 -10.10
N SER A 180 24.49 -34.13 -10.96
CA SER A 180 24.63 -35.58 -10.97
C SER A 180 25.48 -36.01 -9.77
N PRO A 181 25.11 -37.11 -9.10
CA PRO A 181 25.89 -37.60 -7.97
C PRO A 181 27.31 -37.92 -8.43
N GLN A 182 28.30 -37.32 -7.74
CA GLN A 182 29.71 -37.63 -7.97
C GLN A 182 29.95 -39.09 -7.56
N LYS A 183 30.50 -39.87 -8.49
CA LYS A 183 30.85 -41.29 -8.30
C LYS A 183 31.95 -41.47 -7.26
#